data_AF-A0A1F9CMF0-F1
#
_entry.id   AF-A0A1F9CMF0-F1
#
_cell.length_a   1.000
_cell.length_b   1.000
_cell.length_c   1.000
_cell.angle_alpha   90.00
_cell.angle_beta   90.00
_cell.angle_gamma   90.00
#
_symmetry.space_group_name_H-M   'P 1'
#
loop_
_entity.id
_entity.type
_entity.pdbx_description
1 polymer ?
#
loop_
_entity_poly.entity_id
_entity_poly.type
_entity_poly.pdbx_seq_one_letter_code
_entity_poly.pdbx_strand_id
1 'polypeptide(L)'
;MGITKRDIKVLQQTSSKQFRLACTIGIALVIVVFLVGAANNIRLCHGFGALAGLGVGQVFVTWIRGVPESQVSLEIVLLAIQRLQMALISLAVVAILAVALWALLATSYRNARILESLKGKRR
;
A
#
# COMPACT_ATOMS: atom_id res chain seq x y z
N MET A 1 -21.85 11.74 -29.15
CA MET A 1 -20.94 10.58 -29.26
C MET A 1 -21.61 9.37 -28.62
N GLY A 2 -21.91 8.33 -29.40
CA GLY A 2 -22.55 7.11 -28.90
C GLY A 2 -21.54 6.14 -28.29
N ILE A 3 -21.94 5.43 -27.23
CA ILE A 3 -21.15 4.38 -26.59
C ILE A 3 -20.82 3.29 -27.63
N THR A 4 -19.55 2.96 -27.81
CA THR A 4 -19.12 1.96 -28.79
C THR A 4 -19.24 0.53 -28.24
N LYS A 5 -19.28 -0.48 -29.13
CA LYS A 5 -19.27 -1.90 -28.70
C LYS A 5 -18.03 -2.26 -27.87
N ARG A 6 -16.91 -1.57 -28.11
CA ARG A 6 -15.66 -1.76 -27.36
C ARG A 6 -15.79 -1.27 -25.91
N ASP A 7 -16.44 -0.13 -25.70
CA ASP A 7 -16.69 0.43 -24.36
C ASP A 7 -17.56 -0.50 -23.51
N ILE A 8 -18.60 -1.08 -24.11
CA ILE A 8 -19.47 -2.06 -23.44
C ILE A 8 -18.69 -3.32 -23.04
N LYS A 9 -17.80 -3.82 -23.90
CA LYS A 9 -16.97 -5.00 -23.61
C LYS A 9 -16.01 -4.74 -22.45
N VAL A 10 -15.37 -3.57 -22.40
CA VAL A 10 -14.48 -3.17 -21.30
C VAL A 10 -15.26 -3.01 -19.99
N LEU A 11 -16.44 -2.40 -20.04
CA LEU A 11 -17.35 -2.32 -18.88
C LEU A 11 -17.73 -3.71 -18.36
N GLN A 12 -18.01 -4.67 -19.26
CA GLN A 12 -18.37 -6.03 -18.88
C GLN A 12 -17.20 -6.79 -18.24
N GLN A 13 -16.00 -6.66 -18.79
CA GLN A 13 -14.80 -7.31 -18.24
C GLN A 13 -14.44 -6.76 -16.87
N THR A 14 -14.46 -5.43 -16.70
CA THR A 14 -14.12 -4.76 -15.44
C THR A 14 -15.20 -4.86 -14.35
N SER A 15 -16.47 -5.12 -14.72
CA SER A 15 -17.56 -5.39 -13.78
C SER A 15 -17.76 -6.86 -13.44
N SER A 16 -17.04 -7.77 -14.13
CA SER A 16 -17.09 -9.21 -13.87
C SER A 16 -16.79 -9.50 -12.40
N LYS A 17 -17.61 -10.37 -11.79
CA LYS A 17 -17.40 -10.82 -10.40
C LYS A 17 -16.02 -11.48 -10.25
N GLN A 18 -15.58 -12.25 -11.25
CA GLN A 18 -14.28 -12.93 -11.23
C GLN A 18 -13.10 -11.95 -11.29
N PHE A 19 -13.18 -10.90 -12.12
CA PHE A 19 -12.15 -9.87 -12.19
C PHE A 19 -12.03 -9.10 -10.87
N ARG A 20 -13.16 -8.69 -10.28
CA ARG A 20 -13.19 -8.02 -8.97
C ARG A 20 -12.58 -8.88 -7.87
N LEU A 21 -12.94 -10.16 -7.82
CA LEU A 21 -12.41 -11.11 -6.84
C LEU A 21 -10.90 -11.27 -7.00
N ALA A 22 -10.41 -11.48 -8.23
CA ALA A 22 -9.00 -11.64 -8.51
C ALA A 22 -8.18 -10.39 -8.12
N CYS A 23 -8.63 -9.19 -8.48
CA CYS A 23 -7.98 -7.94 -8.08
C CYS A 23 -7.99 -7.75 -6.55
N THR A 24 -9.10 -8.07 -5.88
CA THR A 24 -9.21 -7.93 -4.43
C THR A 24 -8.25 -8.87 -3.70
N ILE A 25 -8.21 -10.14 -4.08
CA ILE A 25 -7.30 -11.13 -3.49
C ILE A 25 -5.84 -10.74 -3.76
N GLY A 26 -5.51 -10.37 -4.99
CA GLY A 26 -4.16 -9.98 -5.37
C GLY A 26 -3.66 -8.78 -4.58
N ILE A 27 -4.43 -7.69 -4.54
CA ILE A 27 -4.04 -6.48 -3.80
C ILE A 27 -4.00 -6.74 -2.29
N ALA A 28 -4.96 -7.50 -1.73
CA ALA A 28 -4.96 -7.84 -0.31
C ALA A 28 -3.72 -8.66 0.09
N LEU A 29 -3.31 -9.62 -0.74
CA LEU A 29 -2.11 -10.41 -0.49
C LEU A 29 -0.85 -9.53 -0.48
N VAL A 30 -0.73 -8.60 -1.43
CA VAL A 30 0.39 -7.65 -1.47
C VAL A 30 0.39 -6.76 -0.23
N ILE A 31 -0.78 -6.24 0.19
CA ILE A 31 -0.91 -5.47 1.43
C ILE A 31 -0.38 -6.25 2.63
N VAL A 32 -0.76 -7.53 2.78
CA VAL A 32 -0.29 -8.38 3.87
C VAL A 32 1.24 -8.53 3.85
N VAL A 33 1.83 -8.78 2.68
CA VAL A 33 3.30 -8.91 2.55
C VAL A 33 4.01 -7.64 3.01
N PHE A 34 3.54 -6.47 2.58
CA PHE A 34 4.15 -5.19 3.00
C PHE A 34 3.90 -4.86 4.47
N LEU A 35 2.74 -5.23 5.04
CA LEU A 35 2.49 -5.06 6.48
C LEU A 35 3.41 -5.95 7.33
N VAL A 36 3.62 -7.21 6.93
CA VAL A 36 4.57 -8.11 7.61
C VAL A 36 6.00 -7.58 7.47
N GLY A 37 6.37 -7.10 6.28
CA GLY A 37 7.66 -6.44 6.05
C GLY A 37 7.84 -5.20 6.93
N ALA A 38 6.83 -4.35 7.05
CA ALA A 38 6.85 -3.18 7.92
C ALA A 38 7.03 -3.57 9.39
N ALA A 39 6.24 -4.53 9.88
CA ALA A 39 6.33 -5.01 11.26
C ALA A 39 7.72 -5.57 11.59
N ASN A 40 8.31 -6.34 10.69
CA ASN A 40 9.66 -6.88 10.86
C ASN A 40 10.72 -5.77 10.91
N ASN A 41 10.61 -4.78 10.02
CA ASN A 41 11.54 -3.65 10.01
C ASN A 41 11.38 -2.76 11.27
N ILE A 42 10.16 -2.58 11.80
CA ILE A 42 9.93 -1.88 13.08
C ILE A 42 10.61 -2.64 14.24
N ARG A 43 10.44 -3.97 14.30
CA ARG A 43 11.09 -4.81 15.30
C ARG A 43 12.62 -4.71 15.23
N LEU A 44 13.19 -4.76 14.03
CA LEU A 44 14.63 -4.60 13.82
C LEU A 44 15.13 -3.20 14.17
N CYS A 45 14.37 -2.16 13.82
CA CYS A 45 14.64 -0.78 14.23
C CYS A 45 14.69 -0.66 15.75
N HIS A 46 13.72 -1.25 16.46
CA HIS A 46 13.75 -1.29 17.93
C HIS A 46 14.96 -2.05 18.46
N GLY A 47 15.30 -3.21 17.88
CA GLY A 47 16.46 -4.01 18.28
C GLY A 47 17.78 -3.27 18.13
N PHE A 48 18.04 -2.68 16.96
CA PHE A 48 19.25 -1.90 16.73
C PHE A 48 19.26 -0.60 17.55
N GLY A 49 18.12 0.08 17.70
CA GLY A 49 17.99 1.23 18.57
C GLY A 49 18.38 0.92 20.01
N ALA A 50 17.84 -0.17 20.56
CA ALA A 50 18.17 -0.61 21.93
C ALA A 50 19.65 -0.96 22.10
N LEU A 51 20.27 -1.61 21.10
CA LEU A 51 21.72 -1.88 21.11
C LEU A 51 22.57 -0.61 21.07
N ALA A 52 22.07 0.46 20.45
CA ALA A 52 22.70 1.78 20.46
C ALA A 52 22.34 2.63 21.69
N GLY A 53 21.58 2.09 22.66
CA GLY A 53 21.10 2.84 23.82
C GLY A 53 20.01 3.87 23.51
N LEU A 54 19.35 3.76 22.36
CA LEU A 54 18.32 4.68 21.88
C LEU A 54 16.92 4.05 21.96
N GLY A 55 15.95 4.82 22.42
CA GLY A 55 14.53 4.48 22.27
C GLY A 55 14.04 4.69 20.83
N VAL A 56 12.94 4.04 20.45
CA VAL A 56 12.35 4.19 19.10
C VAL A 56 12.00 5.64 18.78
N GLY A 57 11.49 6.39 19.76
CA GLY A 57 11.22 7.82 19.60
C GLY A 57 12.48 8.63 19.32
N GLN A 58 13.62 8.26 19.92
CA GLN A 58 14.90 8.91 19.64
C GLN A 58 15.41 8.54 18.25
N VAL A 59 15.34 7.28 17.84
CA VAL A 59 15.68 6.86 16.46
C VAL A 59 14.84 7.63 15.43
N PHE A 60 13.55 7.83 15.70
CA PHE A 60 12.65 8.61 14.85
C PHE A 60 13.05 10.10 14.79
N VAL A 61 13.38 10.71 15.93
CA VAL A 61 13.86 12.10 15.99
C VAL A 61 15.19 12.25 15.26
N THR A 62 16.12 11.31 15.42
CA THR A 62 17.41 11.28 14.72
C THR A 62 17.23 11.12 13.22
N TRP A 63 16.27 10.30 12.78
CA TRP A 63 15.93 10.19 11.36
C TRP A 63 15.44 11.52 10.77
N ILE A 64 14.58 12.26 11.50
CA ILE A 64 14.05 13.55 11.05
C ILE A 64 15.12 14.64 11.06
N ARG A 65 15.87 14.76 12.15
CA ARG A 65 16.84 15.84 12.37
C ARG A 65 18.20 15.60 11.72
N GLY A 66 18.44 14.38 11.24
CA GLY A 66 19.73 13.93 10.76
C GLY A 66 20.56 13.27 11.87
N VAL A 67 21.46 12.37 11.46
CA VAL A 67 22.36 11.66 12.37
C VAL A 67 23.46 12.62 12.82
N PRO A 68 23.64 12.87 14.13
CA PRO A 68 24.74 13.68 14.64
C PRO A 68 26.08 13.05 14.24
N GLU A 69 27.08 13.85 13.87
CA GLU A 69 28.40 13.35 13.46
C GLU A 69 29.05 12.43 14.51
N SER A 70 28.80 12.67 15.80
CA SER A 70 29.26 11.83 16.91
C SER A 70 28.68 10.40 16.90
N GLN A 71 27.57 10.17 16.20
CA GLN A 71 26.87 8.89 16.08
C GLN A 71 27.01 8.27 14.67
N VAL A 72 27.55 9.00 13.69
CA VAL A 72 27.75 8.49 12.31
C VAL A 72 28.74 7.32 12.27
N SER A 73 29.68 7.26 13.21
CA SER A 73 30.62 6.14 13.36
C SER A 73 29.99 4.89 13.99
N LEU A 74 28.80 4.98 14.59
CA LEU A 74 28.07 3.82 15.08
C LEU A 74 27.18 3.26 13.96
N GLU A 75 27.69 2.24 13.25
CA GLU A 75 26.96 1.50 12.22
C GLU A 75 25.57 1.02 12.69
N ILE A 76 25.43 0.69 13.97
CA ILE A 76 24.18 0.24 14.58
C ILE A 76 23.09 1.32 14.55
N VAL A 77 23.45 2.60 14.73
CA VAL A 77 22.49 3.73 14.65
C VAL A 77 21.99 3.89 13.23
N LEU A 78 22.88 3.79 12.24
CA LEU A 78 22.53 3.84 10.82
C LEU A 78 21.61 2.68 10.44
N LEU A 79 21.89 1.46 10.90
CA LEU A 79 21.03 0.29 10.68
C LEU A 79 19.64 0.48 11.30
N ALA A 80 19.53 1.03 12.52
CA ALA A 80 18.23 1.32 13.13
C ALA A 80 17.40 2.27 12.26
N ILE A 81 18.03 3.36 11.78
CA ILE A 81 17.38 4.36 10.93
C ILE A 81 16.98 3.78 9.57
N GLN A 82 17.85 3.00 8.93
CA GLN A 82 17.53 2.33 7.66
C GLN A 82 16.32 1.39 7.80
N ARG A 83 16.24 0.64 8.91
CA ARG A 83 15.08 -0.22 9.18
C ARG A 83 13.81 0.60 9.41
N LEU A 84 13.90 1.71 10.13
CA LEU A 84 12.79 2.66 10.26
C LEU A 84 12.31 3.16 8.88
N GLN A 85 13.22 3.57 8.00
CA GLN A 85 12.88 4.04 6.66
C GLN A 85 12.17 2.95 5.83
N MET A 86 12.70 1.72 5.83
CA MET A 86 12.08 0.60 5.11
C MET A 86 10.69 0.25 5.65
N ALA A 87 10.46 0.38 6.96
CA ALA A 87 9.14 0.23 7.55
C ALA A 87 8.17 1.31 7.07
N LEU A 88 8.58 2.57 7.10
CA LEU A 88 7.75 3.70 6.67
C LEU A 88 7.39 3.61 5.18
N ILE A 89 8.35 3.25 4.32
CA ILE A 89 8.11 3.03 2.89
C ILE A 89 7.10 1.89 2.69
N SER A 90 7.26 0.79 3.43
CA SER A 90 6.35 -0.35 3.34
C SER A 90 4.91 0.04 3.73
N LEU A 91 4.74 0.84 4.79
CA LEU A 91 3.44 1.36 5.20
C LEU A 91 2.85 2.34 4.18
N ALA A 92 3.67 3.19 3.57
CA ALA A 92 3.22 4.08 2.51
C ALA A 92 2.70 3.32 1.28
N VAL A 93 3.38 2.23 0.88
CA VAL A 93 2.92 1.34 -0.20
C VAL A 93 1.58 0.70 0.17
N VAL A 94 1.40 0.24 1.41
CA VAL A 94 0.11 -0.29 1.89
C VAL A 94 -1.01 0.73 1.76
N ALA A 95 -0.76 1.98 2.18
CA ALA A 95 -1.75 3.04 2.08
C ALA A 95 -2.18 3.30 0.62
N ILE A 96 -1.22 3.38 -0.30
CA ILE A 96 -1.48 3.56 -1.74
C ILE A 96 -2.31 2.38 -2.30
N LEU A 97 -1.95 1.15 -1.95
CA LEU A 97 -2.66 -0.05 -2.40
C LEU A 97 -4.08 -0.12 -1.84
N ALA A 98 -4.30 0.27 -0.58
CA ALA A 98 -5.63 0.33 0.02
C ALA A 98 -6.53 1.34 -0.71
N VAL A 99 -6.00 2.52 -1.03
CA VAL A 99 -6.71 3.54 -1.83
C VAL A 99 -7.00 3.03 -3.23
N ALA A 100 -6.04 2.36 -3.88
CA ALA A 100 -6.21 1.78 -5.21
C ALA A 100 -7.29 0.69 -5.23
N LEU A 101 -7.31 -0.20 -4.22
CA LEU A 101 -8.33 -1.23 -4.08
C LEU A 101 -9.72 -0.62 -3.89
N TRP A 102 -9.83 0.40 -3.03
CA TRP A 102 -11.08 1.12 -2.82
C TRP A 102 -11.59 1.78 -4.12
N ALA A 103 -10.71 2.47 -4.84
CA ALA A 103 -11.05 3.10 -6.12
C ALA A 103 -11.47 2.08 -7.18
N LEU A 104 -10.79 0.93 -7.26
CA LEU A 104 -11.11 -0.16 -8.18
C LEU A 104 -12.49 -0.76 -7.87
N LEU A 105 -12.78 -1.02 -6.59
CA LEU A 105 -14.07 -1.53 -6.16
C LEU A 105 -15.18 -0.51 -6.46
N ALA A 106 -15.02 0.75 -6.08
CA ALA A 106 -15.99 1.81 -6.35
C ALA A 106 -16.29 1.95 -7.85
N THR A 107 -15.26 1.94 -8.69
CA THR A 107 -15.38 2.00 -10.15
C THR A 107 -16.09 0.78 -10.70
N SER A 108 -15.76 -0.41 -10.22
CA SER A 108 -16.39 -1.66 -10.66
C SER A 108 -17.89 -1.71 -10.33
N TYR A 109 -18.31 -1.23 -9.15
CA TYR A 109 -19.72 -1.11 -8.77
C TYR A 109 -20.45 -0.06 -9.62
N ARG A 110 -19.82 1.08 -9.90
CA ARG A 110 -20.35 2.09 -10.82
C ARG A 110 -20.56 1.51 -12.21
N ASN A 111 -19.59 0.78 -12.74
CA ASN A 111 -19.65 0.14 -14.06
C ASN A 111 -20.77 -0.92 -14.13
N ALA A 112 -20.96 -1.71 -13.06
CA ALA A 112 -22.05 -2.68 -12.97
C ALA A 112 -23.43 -1.99 -13.05
N ARG A 113 -23.64 -0.89 -12.31
CA ARG A 113 -24.89 -0.11 -12.36
C ARG A 113 -25.17 0.50 -13.73
N ILE A 114 -24.14 1.01 -14.41
CA ILE A 114 -24.27 1.56 -15.78
C ILE A 114 -24.66 0.44 -16.77
N LEU A 115 -24.08 -0.75 -16.63
CA LEU A 115 -24.45 -1.89 -17.47
C LEU A 115 -25.90 -2.34 -17.26
N GLU A 116 -26.39 -2.35 -16.02
CA GLU A 116 -27.80 -2.66 -15.73
C GLU A 116 -28.75 -1.63 -16.36
N SER A 117 -28.44 -0.33 -16.23
CA SER A 117 -29.29 0.72 -16.83
C SER A 117 -29.30 0.70 -18.35
N LEU A 118 -28.17 0.36 -18.99
CA LEU A 118 -28.07 0.20 -20.44
C LEU A 118 -28.82 -1.05 -20.96
N LYS A 119 -28.90 -2.12 -20.17
CA LYS A 119 -29.72 -3.29 -20.50
C LYS A 119 -31.21 -2.97 -20.40
N GLY A 120 -31.63 -2.22 -19.38
CA GLY A 120 -33.01 -1.82 -19.18
C GLY A 120 -33.56 -0.93 -20.31
N LYS A 121 -32.74 -0.02 -20.85
CA LYS A 121 -33.11 0.86 -21.98
C LYS A 121 -33.16 0.19 -23.36
N ARG A 122 -32.73 -1.07 -23.47
CA ARG A 122 -32.70 -1.83 -24.74
C ARG A 122 -33.93 -2.73 -24.95
N ARG A 123 -34.78 -2.89 -23.94
CA ARG A 123 -36.11 -3.50 -24.05
C ARG A 123 -37.13 -2.41 -24.32
#